data_AF-A0A2N1YLQ0-F1
#
_entry.id   AF-A0A2N1YLQ0-F1
#
_cell.length_a   1.000
_cell.length_b   1.000
_cell.length_c   1.000
_cell.angle_alpha   90.00
_cell.angle_beta   90.00
_cell.angle_gamma   90.00
#
_symmetry.space_group_name_H-M   'P 1'
#
loop_
_entity.id
_entity.type
_entity.pdbx_description
1 polymer ?
#
loop_
_entity_poly.entity_id
_entity_poly.type
_entity_poly.pdbx_seq_one_letter_code
_entity_poly.pdbx_strand_id
1 'polypeptide(L)'
;MSAGKMIRTSLLVLICALFLLHSIYLPRQPLIDTLENASYDLRLRMTLPGGIDDRIIIADIDEKSLGVLGHWPWDRGTLADMMDSLFGHYQIHSLGFDVLFAEPDTDPGVTALRQLASDELRRDRNFQRIWQRLGPQLDFDQRFANSFQDRRVVLGYVFQNTEE
;
A
#
# COMPACT_ATOMS: atom_id res chain seq x y z
N MET A 1 -48.18 -25.20 -26.09
CA MET A 1 -47.38 -25.36 -24.85
C MET A 1 -48.33 -25.89 -23.77
N SER A 2 -48.06 -27.05 -23.15
CA SER A 2 -49.00 -27.62 -22.15
C SER A 2 -49.18 -26.65 -20.98
N ALA A 3 -50.42 -26.48 -20.50
CA ALA A 3 -50.78 -25.53 -19.43
C ALA A 3 -49.89 -25.68 -18.18
N GLY A 4 -49.49 -26.91 -17.85
CA GLY A 4 -48.55 -27.18 -16.74
C GLY A 4 -47.14 -26.60 -16.94
N LYS A 5 -46.66 -26.51 -18.20
CA LYS A 5 -45.36 -25.88 -18.49
C LYS A 5 -45.43 -24.36 -18.30
N MET A 6 -46.55 -23.73 -18.67
CA MET A 6 -46.75 -22.29 -18.49
C MET A 6 -46.85 -21.89 -17.02
N ILE A 7 -47.62 -22.65 -16.23
CA ILE A 7 -47.73 -22.42 -14.78
C ILE A 7 -46.36 -22.54 -14.10
N ARG A 8 -45.58 -23.57 -14.46
CA ARG A 8 -44.23 -23.76 -13.92
C ARG A 8 -43.27 -22.63 -14.28
N THR A 9 -43.30 -22.16 -15.53
CA THR A 9 -42.45 -21.02 -15.95
C THR A 9 -42.85 -19.73 -15.26
N SER A 10 -44.16 -19.46 -15.12
CA SER A 10 -44.64 -18.27 -14.42
C SER A 10 -44.28 -18.29 -12.94
N LEU A 11 -44.35 -19.45 -12.28
CA LEU A 11 -43.94 -19.60 -10.89
C LEU A 11 -42.44 -19.34 -10.70
N LEU A 12 -41.59 -19.87 -11.59
CA LEU A 12 -40.14 -19.63 -11.55
C LEU A 12 -39.79 -18.16 -11.75
N VAL A 13 -40.43 -17.51 -12.73
CA VAL A 13 -40.24 -16.07 -12.99
C VAL A 13 -40.66 -15.24 -11.78
N LEU A 14 -41.79 -15.57 -11.14
CA LEU A 14 -42.24 -14.88 -9.94
C LEU A 14 -41.25 -15.04 -8.78
N ILE A 15 -40.75 -16.25 -8.54
CA ILE A 15 -39.76 -16.52 -7.49
C ILE A 15 -38.47 -15.73 -7.78
N CYS A 16 -37.94 -15.77 -9.00
CA CYS A 16 -36.77 -14.98 -9.39
C CYS A 16 -37.01 -13.47 -9.21
N ALA A 17 -38.17 -12.96 -9.59
CA ALA A 17 -38.51 -11.54 -9.41
C ALA A 17 -38.56 -11.14 -7.93
N LEU A 18 -39.07 -12.01 -7.05
CA LEU A 18 -39.07 -11.79 -5.61
C LEU A 18 -37.65 -11.77 -5.02
N PHE A 19 -36.76 -12.67 -5.45
CA PHE A 19 -35.35 -12.66 -5.04
C PHE A 19 -34.60 -11.41 -5.53
N LEU A 20 -34.86 -10.98 -6.77
CA LEU A 20 -34.29 -9.74 -7.31
C LEU A 20 -34.79 -8.51 -6.55
N LEU A 21 -36.10 -8.44 -6.28
CA LEU A 21 -36.68 -7.36 -5.49
C LEU A 21 -36.10 -7.34 -4.05
N HIS A 22 -35.94 -8.52 -3.44
CA HIS A 22 -35.29 -8.66 -2.14
C HIS A 22 -33.84 -8.16 -2.16
N SER A 23 -33.07 -8.52 -3.19
CA SER A 23 -31.68 -8.09 -3.36
C SER A 23 -31.53 -6.58 -3.56
N ILE A 24 -32.54 -5.91 -4.12
CA ILE A 24 -32.52 -4.46 -4.39
C ILE A 24 -32.97 -3.66 -3.16
N TYR A 25 -33.92 -4.18 -2.39
CA TYR A 25 -34.62 -3.39 -1.36
C TYR A 25 -34.29 -3.76 0.09
N LEU A 26 -33.63 -4.89 0.36
CA LEU A 26 -33.20 -5.19 1.73
C LEU A 26 -31.74 -4.86 1.96
N PRO A 27 -31.41 -4.06 2.99
CA PRO A 27 -30.03 -3.88 3.43
C PRO A 27 -29.42 -5.23 3.83
N ARG A 28 -28.09 -5.32 3.75
CA ARG A 28 -27.34 -6.53 4.12
C ARG A 28 -27.84 -7.10 5.44
N GLN A 29 -28.16 -8.39 5.43
CA GLN A 29 -28.69 -9.08 6.60
C GLN A 29 -27.51 -9.64 7.42
N PRO A 30 -27.30 -9.20 8.68
CA PRO A 30 -26.12 -9.57 9.46
C PRO A 30 -25.91 -11.09 9.61
N LEU A 31 -27.01 -11.86 9.62
CA LEU A 31 -26.96 -13.32 9.69
C LEU A 31 -26.39 -13.96 8.42
N ILE A 32 -26.73 -13.42 7.24
CA ILE A 32 -26.22 -13.91 5.96
C ILE A 32 -24.73 -13.56 5.85
N ASP A 33 -24.32 -12.34 6.22
CA ASP A 33 -22.92 -11.93 6.21
C ASP A 33 -22.07 -12.79 7.15
N THR A 34 -22.60 -13.13 8.34
CA THR A 34 -21.90 -14.01 9.29
C THR A 34 -21.70 -15.42 8.70
N LEU A 35 -22.74 -15.98 8.07
CA LEU A 35 -22.65 -17.28 7.40
C LEU A 35 -21.70 -17.25 6.20
N GLU A 36 -21.70 -16.15 5.45
CA GLU A 36 -20.83 -15.94 4.30
C GLU A 36 -19.37 -15.85 4.74
N ASN A 37 -19.04 -15.02 5.73
CA ASN A 37 -17.72 -14.92 6.33
C ASN A 37 -17.23 -16.26 6.91
N ALA A 38 -18.09 -16.98 7.64
CA ALA A 38 -17.74 -18.30 8.18
C ALA A 38 -17.48 -19.34 7.08
N SER A 39 -18.28 -19.32 6.01
CA SER A 39 -18.10 -20.20 4.85
C SER A 39 -16.82 -19.85 4.08
N TYR A 40 -16.51 -18.56 3.97
CA TYR A 40 -15.27 -18.05 3.37
C TYR A 40 -14.05 -18.54 4.16
N ASP A 41 -14.04 -18.36 5.49
CA ASP A 41 -12.96 -18.81 6.37
C ASP A 41 -12.75 -20.32 6.29
N LEU A 42 -13.84 -21.10 6.29
CA LEU A 42 -13.79 -22.54 6.17
C LEU A 42 -13.17 -22.95 4.82
N ARG A 43 -13.64 -22.35 3.72
CA ARG A 43 -13.09 -22.60 2.39
C ARG A 43 -11.60 -22.28 2.36
N LEU A 44 -11.21 -21.09 2.84
CA LEU A 44 -9.83 -20.62 2.87
C LEU A 44 -8.93 -21.61 3.61
N ARG A 45 -9.32 -22.05 4.81
CA ARG A 45 -8.58 -23.05 5.60
C ARG A 45 -8.47 -24.42 4.92
N MET A 46 -9.51 -24.85 4.20
CA MET A 46 -9.52 -26.14 3.49
C MET A 46 -8.72 -26.09 2.19
N THR A 47 -8.64 -24.94 1.53
CA THR A 47 -8.01 -24.80 0.21
C THR A 47 -6.63 -24.16 0.24
N LEU A 48 -6.21 -23.58 1.36
CA LEU A 48 -4.86 -23.03 1.47
C LEU A 48 -3.84 -24.15 1.26
N PRO A 49 -2.86 -23.98 0.35
CA PRO A 49 -1.68 -24.83 0.35
C PRO A 49 -1.08 -24.79 1.76
N GLY A 50 -0.99 -25.94 2.43
CA GLY A 50 -0.43 -26.00 3.77
C GLY A 50 1.06 -25.63 3.78
N GLY A 51 1.55 -25.14 4.92
CA GLY A 51 2.95 -24.81 5.15
C GLY A 51 3.26 -23.32 5.13
N ILE A 52 4.49 -22.98 5.52
CA ILE A 52 5.05 -21.64 5.41
C ILE A 52 5.95 -21.63 4.16
N ASP A 53 5.78 -20.63 3.31
CA ASP A 53 6.69 -20.41 2.18
C ASP A 53 7.82 -19.48 2.63
N ASP A 54 8.98 -20.06 2.93
CA ASP A 54 10.14 -19.32 3.47
C ASP A 54 10.69 -18.24 2.51
N ARG A 55 10.21 -18.20 1.26
CA ARG A 55 10.55 -17.15 0.29
C ARG A 55 9.76 -15.86 0.51
N ILE A 56 8.65 -15.93 1.26
CA ILE A 56 7.76 -14.81 1.52
C ILE A 56 7.99 -14.33 2.95
N ILE A 57 8.46 -13.10 3.09
CA ILE A 57 8.70 -12.46 4.38
C ILE A 57 7.77 -11.25 4.50
N ILE A 58 7.05 -11.18 5.62
CA ILE A 58 6.26 -10.02 6.00
C ILE A 58 7.07 -9.25 7.05
N ALA A 59 7.40 -8.00 6.75
CA ALA A 59 8.06 -7.11 7.68
C ALA A 59 7.03 -6.13 8.23
N ASP A 60 6.91 -6.08 9.56
CA ASP A 60 6.00 -5.19 10.27
C ASP A 60 6.77 -4.05 10.94
N ILE A 61 6.09 -2.92 11.16
CA ILE A 61 6.64 -1.78 11.90
C ILE A 61 6.20 -1.95 13.36
N ASP A 62 7.09 -2.53 14.16
CA ASP A 62 6.83 -2.85 15.57
C ASP A 62 7.47 -1.84 16.54
N GLU A 63 7.10 -1.92 17.82
CA GLU A 63 7.65 -1.04 18.86
C GLU A 63 9.19 -1.13 18.97
N LYS A 64 9.77 -2.29 18.65
CA LYS A 64 11.21 -2.49 18.68
C LYS A 64 11.90 -1.68 17.57
N SER A 65 11.37 -1.75 16.34
CA SER A 65 11.85 -0.96 15.20
C SER A 65 11.69 0.53 15.45
N LEU A 66 10.56 0.96 16.03
CA LEU A 66 10.33 2.36 16.40
C LEU A 66 11.28 2.84 17.50
N GLY A 67 11.63 1.95 18.44
CA GLY A 67 12.63 2.23 19.47
C GLY A 67 14.05 2.43 18.92
N VAL A 68 14.36 1.85 17.76
CA VAL A 68 15.70 1.93 17.13
C VAL A 68 15.77 3.03 16.07
N LEU A 69 14.79 3.09 15.17
CA LEU A 69 14.77 3.98 14.01
C LEU A 69 14.05 5.31 14.27
N GLY A 70 13.31 5.39 15.38
CA GLY A 70 12.51 6.55 15.71
C GLY A 70 11.05 6.40 15.27
N HIS A 71 10.30 7.48 15.43
CA HIS A 71 8.85 7.46 15.24
C HIS A 71 8.51 7.35 13.76
N TRP A 72 7.48 6.57 13.46
CA TRP A 72 6.86 6.53 12.15
C TRP A 72 6.01 7.80 11.92
N PRO A 73 5.91 8.35 10.70
CA PRO A 73 6.59 7.92 9.48
C PRO A 73 8.08 8.23 9.47
N TRP A 74 8.89 7.25 9.05
CA TRP A 74 10.32 7.47 8.83
C TRP A 74 10.56 8.31 7.59
N ASP A 75 11.69 9.03 7.58
CA ASP A 75 12.13 9.78 6.42
C ASP A 75 12.43 8.84 5.23
N ARG A 76 12.35 9.40 4.02
CA ARG A 76 12.57 8.68 2.77
C ARG A 76 14.01 8.18 2.61
N GLY A 77 14.97 8.79 3.31
CA GLY A 77 16.36 8.34 3.35
C GLY A 77 16.48 7.00 4.06
N THR A 78 15.86 6.88 5.24
CA THR A 78 15.77 5.63 6.00
C THR A 78 15.13 4.51 5.16
N LEU A 79 14.05 4.82 4.44
CA LEU A 79 13.39 3.85 3.55
C LEU A 79 14.25 3.50 2.33
N ALA A 80 15.02 4.44 1.78
CA ALA A 80 15.96 4.18 0.68
C ALA A 80 17.08 3.22 1.13
N ASP A 81 17.64 3.44 2.32
CA ASP A 81 18.69 2.59 2.88
C ASP A 81 18.16 1.17 3.19
N MET A 82 16.90 1.07 3.63
CA MET A 82 16.20 -0.21 3.76
C MET A 82 16.08 -0.90 2.40
N MET A 83 15.65 -0.20 1.36
CA MET A 83 15.54 -0.77 0.01
C MET A 83 16.88 -1.24 -0.54
N ASP A 84 17.94 -0.44 -0.36
CA ASP A 84 19.30 -0.80 -0.77
C ASP A 84 19.81 -2.04 -0.03
N SER A 85 19.48 -2.18 1.26
CA SER A 85 19.83 -3.37 2.03
C SER A 85 19.03 -4.60 1.56
N LEU A 86 17.72 -4.47 1.36
CA LEU A 86 16.86 -5.58 0.93
C LEU A 86 17.26 -6.12 -0.45
N PHE A 87 17.49 -5.27 -1.44
CA PHE A 87 17.85 -5.72 -2.78
C PHE A 87 19.36 -5.95 -2.95
N GLY A 88 20.21 -5.15 -2.31
CA GLY A 88 21.66 -5.26 -2.46
C GLY A 88 22.27 -6.37 -1.60
N HIS A 89 21.88 -6.45 -0.32
CA HIS A 89 22.43 -7.42 0.61
C HIS A 89 21.62 -8.73 0.63
N TYR A 90 20.30 -8.64 0.83
CA TYR A 90 19.45 -9.84 0.93
C TYR A 90 19.00 -10.38 -0.43
N GLN A 91 19.22 -9.62 -1.51
CA GLN A 91 18.91 -10.02 -2.88
C GLN A 91 17.46 -10.50 -3.07
N ILE A 92 16.51 -9.81 -2.41
CA ILE A 92 15.09 -10.14 -2.56
C ILE A 92 14.65 -9.97 -4.02
N HIS A 93 13.66 -10.77 -4.44
CA HIS A 93 13.14 -10.72 -5.79
C HIS A 93 12.24 -9.50 -6.04
N SER A 94 11.40 -9.17 -5.06
CA SER A 94 10.40 -8.11 -5.15
C SER A 94 9.99 -7.60 -3.78
N LEU A 95 9.56 -6.35 -3.70
CA LEU A 95 9.07 -5.70 -2.49
C LEU A 95 7.68 -5.10 -2.73
N GLY A 96 6.75 -5.34 -1.81
CA GLY A 96 5.45 -4.65 -1.79
C GLY A 96 5.38 -3.75 -0.56
N PHE A 97 4.99 -2.49 -0.75
CA PHE A 97 4.70 -1.57 0.34
C PHE A 97 3.20 -1.54 0.62
N ASP A 98 2.80 -1.94 1.83
CA ASP A 98 1.44 -1.73 2.36
C ASP A 98 1.34 -0.39 3.10
N VAL A 99 1.89 0.66 2.49
CA VAL A 99 1.87 2.04 2.98
C VAL A 99 1.72 2.99 1.79
N LEU A 100 1.12 4.16 2.04
CA LEU A 100 0.92 5.19 1.03
C LEU A 100 1.96 6.30 1.17
N PHE A 101 2.54 6.69 0.04
CA PHE A 101 3.48 7.82 -0.06
C PHE A 101 2.85 8.99 -0.82
N ALA A 102 1.79 9.58 -0.25
CA ALA A 102 0.98 10.60 -0.93
C ALA A 102 1.61 11.99 -0.94
N GLU A 103 2.52 12.28 -0.01
CA GLU A 103 3.13 13.58 0.18
C GLU A 103 4.65 13.52 -0.03
N PRO A 104 5.27 14.58 -0.59
CA PRO A 104 6.71 14.70 -0.67
C PRO A 104 7.33 14.75 0.72
N ASP A 105 8.45 14.04 0.90
CA ASP A 105 9.21 14.16 2.14
C ASP A 105 9.96 15.50 2.20
N THR A 106 9.63 16.30 3.22
CA THR A 106 10.17 17.64 3.40
C THR A 106 10.83 17.75 4.76
N ASP A 107 12.15 17.67 4.80
CA ASP A 107 12.93 17.94 6.01
C ASP A 107 13.09 19.48 6.20
N PRO A 108 12.62 20.06 7.32
CA PRO A 108 12.72 21.49 7.57
C PRO A 108 14.16 22.01 7.65
N GLY A 109 15.09 21.19 8.17
CA GLY A 109 16.51 21.51 8.26
C GLY A 109 17.18 21.54 6.90
N VAL A 110 16.90 20.55 6.05
CA VAL A 110 17.39 20.54 4.65
C VAL A 110 16.79 21.72 3.88
N THR A 111 15.52 22.05 4.13
CA THR A 111 14.85 23.21 3.53
C THR A 111 15.52 24.52 3.94
N ALA A 112 15.84 24.70 5.22
CA ALA A 112 16.55 25.87 5.71
C ALA A 112 17.97 25.98 5.11
N LEU A 113 18.71 24.86 5.03
CA LEU A 113 20.03 24.83 4.39
C LEU A 113 19.95 25.19 2.90
N ARG A 114 18.91 24.71 2.20
CA ARG A 114 18.65 25.03 0.79
C ARG A 114 18.36 26.52 0.61
N GLN A 115 17.60 27.13 1.51
CA GLN A 115 17.34 28.59 1.52
C GLN A 115 18.61 29.39 1.78
N LEU A 116 19.42 28.99 2.77
CA LEU A 116 20.73 29.62 3.01
C LEU A 116 21.63 29.52 1.77
N ALA A 117 21.60 28.39 1.08
CA ALA A 117 22.35 28.19 -0.16
C ALA A 117 21.89 29.12 -1.29
N SER A 118 20.59 29.35 -1.43
CA SER A 118 20.04 30.18 -2.50
C SER A 118 20.10 31.68 -2.21
N ASP A 119 20.04 32.08 -0.93
CA ASP A 119 19.88 33.49 -0.55
C ASP A 119 21.11 34.04 0.19
N GLU A 120 21.21 33.82 1.50
CA GLU A 120 22.19 34.47 2.37
C GLU A 120 23.63 34.09 2.03
N LEU A 121 23.89 32.79 1.83
CA LEU A 121 25.21 32.22 1.56
C LEU A 121 25.42 31.96 0.06
N ARG A 122 24.63 32.57 -0.82
CA ARG A 122 24.77 32.41 -2.27
C ARG A 122 26.16 32.78 -2.79
N ARG A 123 26.79 33.78 -2.18
CA ARG A 123 28.12 34.29 -2.58
C ARG A 123 29.28 33.62 -1.83
N ASP A 124 29.00 32.81 -0.82
CA ASP A 124 30.04 32.10 -0.07
C ASP A 124 30.53 30.90 -0.88
N ARG A 125 31.73 31.02 -1.48
CA ARG A 125 32.30 29.97 -2.33
C ARG A 125 32.56 28.66 -1.58
N ASN A 126 32.84 28.70 -0.28
CA ASN A 126 33.13 27.49 0.50
C ASN A 126 31.83 26.74 0.79
N PHE A 127 30.81 27.46 1.25
CA PHE A 127 29.49 26.90 1.48
C PHE A 127 28.91 26.30 0.19
N GLN A 128 28.96 27.02 -0.93
CA GLN A 128 28.44 26.51 -2.22
C GLN A 128 29.14 25.21 -2.66
N ARG A 129 30.46 25.10 -2.46
CA ARG A 129 31.20 23.87 -2.79
C ARG A 129 30.75 22.69 -1.94
N ILE A 130 30.52 22.91 -0.65
CA ILE A 130 30.02 21.89 0.28
C ILE A 130 28.58 21.52 -0.08
N TRP A 131 27.72 22.51 -0.34
CA TRP A 131 26.33 22.31 -0.71
C TRP A 131 26.18 21.53 -2.04
N GLN A 132 26.98 21.83 -3.05
CA GLN A 132 26.99 21.06 -4.31
C GLN A 132 27.30 19.57 -4.10
N ARG A 133 28.09 19.24 -3.06
CA ARG A 133 28.43 17.87 -2.71
C ARG A 133 27.38 17.20 -1.82
N LEU A 134 26.87 17.92 -0.81
CA LEU A 134 26.00 17.36 0.24
C LEU A 134 24.50 17.51 -0.07
N GLY A 135 24.09 18.61 -0.70
CA GLY A 135 22.68 18.91 -0.99
C GLY A 135 21.94 17.74 -1.67
N PRO A 136 22.48 17.14 -2.74
CA PRO A 136 21.86 15.97 -3.38
C PRO A 136 21.76 14.72 -2.48
N GLN A 137 22.64 14.57 -1.49
CA GLN A 137 22.60 13.42 -0.56
C GLN A 137 21.53 13.60 0.53
N LEU A 138 21.13 14.85 0.77
CA LEU A 138 20.08 15.23 1.70
C LEU A 138 18.69 15.30 1.04
N ASP A 139 18.62 15.07 -0.27
CA ASP A 139 17.36 14.93 -0.99
C ASP A 139 16.82 13.51 -0.82
N PHE A 140 16.18 13.27 0.34
CA PHE A 140 15.70 11.97 0.74
C PHE A 140 14.60 11.43 -0.17
N ASP A 141 13.73 12.31 -0.67
CA ASP A 141 12.68 11.93 -1.63
C ASP A 141 13.29 11.45 -2.96
N GLN A 142 14.27 12.19 -3.50
CA GLN A 142 14.97 11.78 -4.71
C GLN A 142 15.80 10.50 -4.51
N ARG A 143 16.44 10.35 -3.34
CA ARG A 143 17.18 9.12 -2.99
C ARG A 143 16.25 7.91 -2.94
N PHE A 144 15.10 8.06 -2.31
CA PHE A 144 14.10 7.01 -2.27
C PHE A 144 13.63 6.68 -3.68
N ALA A 145 13.24 7.66 -4.49
CA ALA A 145 12.83 7.46 -5.88
C ALA A 145 13.90 6.72 -6.73
N ASN A 146 15.19 7.07 -6.56
CA ASN A 146 16.28 6.39 -7.25
C ASN A 146 16.43 4.93 -6.80
N SER A 147 16.12 4.62 -5.55
CA SER A 147 16.19 3.26 -5.03
C SER A 147 15.17 2.31 -5.69
N PHE A 148 14.17 2.81 -6.41
CA PHE A 148 13.23 1.99 -7.21
C PHE A 148 13.79 1.57 -8.57
N GLN A 149 14.80 2.28 -9.09
CA GLN A 149 15.29 2.05 -10.45
C GLN A 149 15.83 0.61 -10.59
N ASP A 150 15.40 -0.07 -11.64
CA ASP A 150 15.74 -1.47 -11.94
C ASP A 150 15.34 -2.50 -10.87
N ARG A 151 14.45 -2.13 -9.93
CA ARG A 151 13.96 -3.01 -8.86
C ARG A 151 12.46 -3.29 -9.00
N ARG A 152 12.04 -4.50 -8.65
CA ARG A 152 10.63 -4.92 -8.69
C ARG A 152 9.93 -4.48 -7.41
N VAL A 153 9.36 -3.28 -7.45
CA VAL A 153 8.70 -2.70 -6.28
C VAL A 153 7.25 -2.36 -6.62
N VAL A 154 6.33 -2.74 -5.74
CA VAL A 154 4.91 -2.41 -5.84
C VAL A 154 4.57 -1.44 -4.72
N LEU A 155 3.94 -0.33 -5.07
CA LEU A 155 3.48 0.70 -4.14
C LEU A 155 1.99 0.56 -3.86
N GLY A 156 1.59 0.94 -2.64
CA GLY A 156 0.19 1.14 -2.31
C GLY A 156 -0.43 2.24 -3.18
N TYR A 157 -1.64 1.99 -3.67
CA TYR A 157 -2.43 2.95 -4.43
C TYR A 157 -3.85 2.99 -3.85
N VAL A 158 -4.39 4.20 -3.67
CA VAL A 158 -5.76 4.39 -3.18
C VAL A 158 -6.68 4.64 -4.37
N PHE A 159 -7.69 3.79 -4.53
CA PHE A 159 -8.79 4.04 -5.46
C PHE A 159 -9.82 4.94 -4.79
N GLN A 160 -9.97 6.16 -5.30
CA GLN A 160 -11.12 6.99 -4.95
C GLN A 160 -12.32 6.48 -5.74
N ASN A 161 -13.24 5.78 -5.08
CA ASN A 161 -14.59 5.62 -5.60
C ASN A 161 -15.31 6.95 -5.41
N THR A 162 -15.39 7.75 -6.47
CA THR A 162 -16.34 8.87 -6.56
C THR A 162 -17.75 8.28 -6.66
N GLU A 163 -18.30 7.87 -5.52
CA GLU A 163 -19.75 7.80 -5.36
C GLU A 163 -20.19 9.14 -4.73
N GLU A 164 -20.67 10.05 -5.59
CA GLU A 164 -21.64 11.08 -5.20
C GLU A 164 -23.03 10.44 -4.99
#